data_AF-A0A517TCM1-F1
#
_entry.id   AF-A0A517TCM1-F1
#
_cell.length_a   1.000
_cell.length_b   1.000
_cell.length_c   1.000
_cell.angle_alpha   90.00
_cell.angle_beta   90.00
_cell.angle_gamma   90.00
#
_symmetry.space_group_name_H-M   'P 1'
#
loop_
_entity.id
_entity.type
_entity.pdbx_description
1 polymer ?
#
loop_
_entity_poly.entity_id
_entity_poly.type
_entity_poly.pdbx_seq_one_letter_code
_entity_poly.pdbx_strand_id
1 'polypeptide(L)'
;MRRPAHRRPRKDRNGATLVELAVVLPVFTIFLAGLMEINHAYMVSATLKAATQQAARLGVAEGVSTSQVEAKLLEVIGAAIDPQHVVVYIKDGSVFDNPGMDPTGVDYGALNNIDLTNASPRQLFIVRAEVDYSAVALLPPFFVKGTNESGESTSVSLSGQSVMRHE
;
A
#
# COMPACT_ATOMS: atom_id res chain seq x y z
N MET A 1 -47.51 66.24 7.77
CA MET A 1 -46.47 65.82 8.75
C MET A 1 -46.14 64.34 8.51
N ARG A 2 -44.92 64.02 8.04
CA ARG A 2 -44.46 62.63 7.82
C ARG A 2 -43.38 62.29 8.83
N ARG A 3 -43.62 61.28 9.68
CA ARG A 3 -42.63 60.76 10.64
C ARG A 3 -41.56 59.94 9.88
N PRO A 4 -40.26 60.12 10.16
CA PRO A 4 -39.23 59.26 9.57
C PRO A 4 -39.26 57.88 10.24
N ALA A 5 -39.31 56.83 9.42
CA ALA A 5 -39.20 55.46 9.89
C ALA A 5 -37.73 55.16 10.25
N HIS A 6 -37.48 54.90 11.53
CA HIS A 6 -36.16 54.51 12.03
C HIS A 6 -35.86 53.08 11.57
N ARG A 7 -35.05 52.93 10.51
CA ARG A 7 -34.53 51.63 10.08
C ARG A 7 -33.59 51.11 11.15
N ARG A 8 -33.98 50.04 11.85
CA ARG A 8 -33.08 49.31 12.75
C ARG A 8 -31.93 48.72 11.92
N PRO A 9 -30.67 48.83 12.37
CA PRO A 9 -29.57 48.18 11.68
C PRO A 9 -29.80 46.67 11.71
N ARG A 10 -29.77 46.03 10.53
CA ARG A 10 -29.76 44.57 10.44
C ARG A 10 -28.44 44.13 11.06
N LYS A 11 -28.51 43.41 12.18
CA LYS A 11 -27.35 42.83 12.83
C LYS A 11 -26.71 41.86 11.84
N ASP A 12 -25.57 42.22 11.27
CA ASP A 12 -24.83 41.39 10.32
C ASP A 12 -24.33 40.12 11.02
N ARG A 13 -25.14 39.07 10.98
CA ARG A 13 -24.80 37.75 11.56
C ARG A 13 -23.87 36.93 10.67
N ASN A 14 -23.57 37.42 9.46
CA ASN A 14 -22.75 36.73 8.47
C ASN A 14 -21.26 36.68 8.87
N GLY A 15 -20.79 37.61 9.69
CA GLY A 15 -19.40 37.62 10.17
C GLY A 15 -19.11 36.48 11.16
N ALA A 16 -20.06 36.16 12.04
CA ALA A 16 -19.89 35.11 13.04
C ALA A 16 -19.76 33.72 12.40
N THR A 17 -20.60 33.41 11.40
CA THR A 17 -20.53 32.13 10.66
C THR A 17 -19.23 31.96 9.90
N LEU A 18 -18.65 33.05 9.39
CA LEU A 18 -17.35 33.03 8.71
C LEU A 18 -16.23 32.66 9.69
N VAL A 19 -16.27 33.24 10.90
CA VAL A 19 -15.27 32.97 11.95
C VAL A 19 -15.40 31.53 12.46
N GLU A 20 -16.62 31.04 12.69
CA GLU A 20 -16.86 29.65 13.09
C GLU A 20 -16.31 28.66 12.05
N LEU A 21 -16.58 28.90 10.76
CA LEU A 21 -16.04 28.08 9.68
C LEU A 21 -14.52 28.15 9.62
N ALA A 22 -13.92 29.32 9.79
CA ALA A 22 -12.46 29.50 9.74
C ALA A 22 -11.73 28.71 10.84
N VAL A 23 -12.39 28.46 11.98
CA VAL A 23 -11.84 27.65 13.07
C VAL A 23 -12.06 26.15 12.83
N VAL A 24 -13.22 25.75 12.32
CA VAL A 24 -13.58 24.34 12.11
C VAL A 24 -12.89 23.75 10.88
N LEU A 25 -12.78 24.51 9.80
CA LEU A 25 -12.29 24.04 8.50
C LEU A 25 -10.88 23.45 8.57
N PRO A 26 -9.87 24.06 9.24
CA PRO A 26 -8.53 23.47 9.32
C PRO A 26 -8.51 22.09 9.96
N VAL A 27 -9.26 21.90 11.07
CA VAL A 27 -9.34 20.61 11.77
C VAL A 27 -10.06 19.58 10.90
N PHE A 28 -11.14 19.98 10.24
CA PHE A 28 -11.88 19.13 9.33
C PHE A 28 -11.04 18.71 8.12
N THR A 29 -10.24 19.62 7.55
CA THR A 29 -9.33 19.31 6.44
C THR A 29 -8.25 18.32 6.86
N ILE A 30 -7.63 18.47 8.03
CA ILE A 30 -6.65 17.49 8.54
C ILE A 30 -7.30 16.11 8.71
N PHE A 31 -8.53 16.07 9.23
CA PHE A 31 -9.27 14.82 9.38
C PHE A 31 -9.56 14.15 8.03
N LEU A 32 -10.04 14.91 7.04
CA LEU A 32 -10.26 14.40 5.68
C LEU A 32 -8.96 13.91 5.03
N ALA A 33 -7.87 14.66 5.20
CA ALA A 33 -6.56 14.30 4.68
C ALA A 33 -6.08 12.96 5.28
N GLY A 34 -6.26 12.76 6.60
CA GLY A 34 -5.96 11.49 7.26
C GLY A 34 -6.80 10.33 6.74
N LEU A 35 -8.11 10.53 6.51
CA LEU A 35 -8.97 9.50 5.93
C LEU A 35 -8.57 9.14 4.49
N MET A 36 -8.24 10.14 3.66
CA MET A 36 -7.77 9.90 2.29
C MET A 36 -6.50 9.06 2.29
N GLU A 37 -5.55 9.39 3.17
CA GLU A 37 -4.26 8.70 3.25
C GLU A 37 -4.39 7.25 3.74
N ILE A 38 -5.22 6.98 4.75
CA ILE A 38 -5.48 5.61 5.22
C ILE A 38 -6.15 4.77 4.13
N ASN A 39 -7.13 5.35 3.42
CA ASN A 39 -7.78 4.67 2.30
C ASN A 39 -6.79 4.39 1.16
N HIS A 40 -5.90 5.32 0.87
CA HIS A 40 -4.86 5.14 -0.14
C HIS A 40 -3.89 4.01 0.21
N ALA A 41 -3.37 3.98 1.44
CA ALA A 41 -2.49 2.91 1.92
C ALA A 41 -3.18 1.53 1.88
N TYR A 42 -4.48 1.48 2.23
CA TYR A 42 -5.27 0.26 2.12
C TYR A 42 -5.44 -0.19 0.66
N MET A 43 -5.75 0.75 -0.25
CA MET A 43 -5.85 0.49 -1.69
C MET A 43 -4.53 -0.08 -2.22
N VAL A 44 -3.39 0.53 -1.89
CA VAL A 44 -2.05 0.04 -2.28
C VAL A 44 -1.84 -1.40 -1.81
N SER A 45 -2.10 -1.68 -0.53
CA SER A 45 -1.93 -3.02 0.06
C SER A 45 -2.84 -4.06 -0.61
N ALA A 46 -4.08 -3.69 -0.93
CA ALA A 46 -5.02 -4.55 -1.63
C ALA A 46 -4.57 -4.84 -3.07
N THR A 47 -4.07 -3.82 -3.79
CA THR A 47 -3.53 -3.98 -5.14
C THR A 47 -2.31 -4.90 -5.16
N LEU A 48 -1.36 -4.75 -4.23
CA LEU A 48 -0.20 -5.64 -4.11
C LEU A 48 -0.62 -7.10 -3.87
N LYS A 49 -1.60 -7.33 -3.01
CA LYS A 49 -2.13 -8.70 -2.75
C LYS A 49 -2.82 -9.28 -3.98
N ALA A 50 -3.63 -8.50 -4.67
CA ALA A 50 -4.31 -8.95 -5.88
C ALA A 50 -3.30 -9.26 -7.01
N ALA A 51 -2.31 -8.39 -7.19
CA ALA A 51 -1.27 -8.55 -8.21
C ALA A 51 -0.41 -9.78 -7.95
N THR A 52 0.06 -9.97 -6.72
CA THR A 52 0.87 -11.16 -6.35
C THR A 52 0.08 -12.45 -6.49
N GLN A 53 -1.22 -12.48 -6.17
CA GLN A 53 -2.06 -13.65 -6.43
C GLN A 53 -2.24 -13.94 -7.92
N GLN A 54 -2.46 -12.92 -8.75
CA GLN A 54 -2.62 -13.12 -10.19
C GLN A 54 -1.31 -13.59 -10.85
N ALA A 55 -0.19 -12.99 -10.48
CA ALA A 55 1.13 -13.38 -10.95
C ALA A 55 1.49 -14.80 -10.47
N ALA A 56 1.24 -15.13 -9.20
CA ALA A 56 1.48 -16.47 -8.68
C ALA A 56 0.65 -17.53 -9.41
N ARG A 57 -0.63 -17.25 -9.71
CA ARG A 57 -1.49 -18.16 -10.50
C ARG A 57 -0.92 -18.42 -11.90
N LEU A 58 -0.33 -17.41 -12.53
CA LEU A 58 0.35 -17.59 -13.81
C LEU A 58 1.58 -18.50 -13.65
N GLY A 59 2.36 -18.31 -12.59
CA GLY A 59 3.55 -19.11 -12.29
C GLY A 59 3.29 -20.58 -11.91
N VAL A 60 2.03 -20.96 -11.68
CA VAL A 60 1.64 -22.37 -11.49
C VAL A 60 1.71 -23.14 -12.81
N ALA A 61 1.48 -22.48 -13.96
CA ALA A 61 1.41 -23.15 -15.24
C ALA A 61 2.80 -23.58 -15.76
N GLU A 62 2.84 -24.76 -16.38
CA GLU A 62 4.04 -25.30 -17.03
C GLU A 62 4.57 -24.35 -18.13
N GLY A 63 5.89 -24.23 -18.23
CA GLY A 63 6.57 -23.45 -19.27
C GLY A 63 6.54 -21.94 -19.07
N VAL A 64 6.00 -21.45 -17.94
CA VAL A 64 6.03 -20.04 -17.58
C VAL A 64 7.39 -19.69 -16.96
N SER A 65 8.00 -18.59 -17.40
CA SER A 65 9.25 -18.09 -16.82
C SER A 65 9.01 -17.14 -15.65
N THR A 66 10.01 -17.04 -14.77
CA THR A 66 10.01 -16.04 -13.68
C THR A 66 9.82 -14.62 -14.21
N SER A 67 10.40 -14.29 -15.37
CA SER A 67 10.23 -12.98 -16.02
C SER A 67 8.81 -12.70 -16.50
N GLN A 68 8.06 -13.72 -16.93
CA GLN A 68 6.65 -13.57 -17.30
C GLN A 68 5.77 -13.31 -16.09
N VAL A 69 6.06 -13.99 -14.97
CA VAL A 69 5.38 -13.75 -13.69
C VAL A 69 5.66 -12.34 -13.19
N GLU A 70 6.91 -11.89 -13.24
CA GLU A 70 7.31 -10.52 -12.88
C GLU A 70 6.63 -9.49 -13.79
N ALA A 71 6.63 -9.70 -15.11
CA ALA A 71 5.95 -8.81 -16.04
C ALA A 71 4.45 -8.72 -15.73
N LYS A 72 3.80 -9.85 -15.42
CA LYS A 72 2.38 -9.85 -15.05
C LYS A 72 2.12 -9.11 -13.74
N LEU A 73 3.01 -9.28 -12.77
CA LEU A 73 2.92 -8.58 -11.50
C LEU A 73 3.00 -7.06 -11.71
N LEU A 74 4.00 -6.59 -12.46
CA LEU A 74 4.20 -5.16 -12.74
C LEU A 74 3.07 -4.57 -13.60
N GLU A 75 2.50 -5.34 -14.52
CA GLU A 75 1.32 -4.95 -15.32
C GLU A 75 0.13 -4.61 -14.42
N VAL A 76 -0.16 -5.45 -13.42
CA VAL A 76 -1.30 -5.25 -12.51
C VAL A 76 -1.02 -4.13 -11.51
N ILE A 77 0.21 -4.04 -10.99
CA ILE A 77 0.62 -3.00 -10.04
C ILE A 77 0.64 -1.61 -10.68
N GLY A 78 1.09 -1.51 -11.93
CA GLY A 78 1.25 -0.25 -12.66
C GLY A 78 -0.04 0.56 -12.83
N ALA A 79 -1.21 -0.06 -12.60
CA ALA A 79 -2.49 0.63 -12.59
C ALA A 79 -2.69 1.56 -11.37
N ALA A 80 -1.95 1.35 -10.27
CA ALA A 80 -2.14 2.08 -9.02
C ALA A 80 -0.85 2.64 -8.40
N ILE A 81 0.31 2.05 -8.72
CA ILE A 81 1.60 2.37 -8.09
C ILE A 81 2.66 2.44 -9.19
N ASP A 82 3.60 3.39 -9.08
CA ASP A 82 4.77 3.40 -9.96
C ASP A 82 5.63 2.14 -9.72
N PRO A 83 5.82 1.28 -10.73
CA PRO A 83 6.61 0.07 -10.62
C PRO A 83 8.05 0.29 -10.13
N GLN A 84 8.64 1.48 -10.33
CA GLN A 84 10.02 1.76 -9.92
C GLN A 84 10.25 1.73 -8.40
N HIS A 85 9.19 1.94 -7.62
CA HIS A 85 9.28 1.92 -6.16
C HIS A 85 8.99 0.52 -5.57
N VAL A 86 8.70 -0.46 -6.42
CA VAL A 86 8.26 -1.79 -5.99
C VAL A 86 9.42 -2.77 -6.07
N VAL A 87 9.73 -3.41 -4.95
CA VAL A 87 10.69 -4.50 -4.89
C VAL A 87 9.93 -5.82 -5.06
N VAL A 88 10.33 -6.58 -6.06
CA VAL A 88 9.71 -7.88 -6.40
C VAL A 88 10.60 -9.02 -5.93
N TYR A 89 9.98 -10.00 -5.28
CA TYR A 89 10.61 -11.24 -4.86
C TYR A 89 9.87 -12.41 -5.49
N ILE A 90 10.55 -13.15 -6.37
CA ILE A 90 10.11 -14.45 -6.84
C ILE A 90 11.15 -15.46 -6.36
N LYS A 91 10.81 -16.20 -5.31
CA LYS A 91 11.76 -16.99 -4.53
C LYS A 91 11.27 -18.41 -4.34
N ASP A 92 12.21 -19.30 -4.04
CA ASP A 92 11.90 -20.65 -3.60
C ASP A 92 11.13 -20.61 -2.27
N GLY A 93 10.00 -21.32 -2.23
CA GLY A 93 9.08 -21.34 -1.10
C GLY A 93 9.25 -22.54 -0.16
N SER A 94 10.32 -23.34 -0.29
CA SER A 94 10.56 -24.55 0.52
C SER A 94 10.61 -24.28 2.03
N VAL A 95 10.92 -23.04 2.45
CA VAL A 95 10.85 -22.64 3.86
C VAL A 95 9.45 -22.87 4.45
N PHE A 96 8.40 -22.76 3.64
CA PHE A 96 6.99 -22.97 4.01
C PHE A 96 6.59 -24.45 4.10
N ASP A 97 7.43 -25.39 3.67
CA ASP A 97 7.19 -26.83 3.86
C ASP A 97 7.60 -27.31 5.27
N ASN A 98 8.32 -26.49 6.05
CA ASN A 98 8.78 -26.86 7.39
C ASN A 98 7.68 -26.64 8.46
N PRO A 99 7.18 -27.70 9.12
CA PRO A 99 6.19 -27.55 10.19
C PRO A 99 6.78 -26.77 11.37
N GLY A 100 6.13 -25.66 11.74
CA GLY A 100 6.55 -24.80 12.87
C GLY A 100 7.41 -23.59 12.49
N MET A 101 7.62 -23.33 11.19
CA MET A 101 8.21 -22.07 10.74
C MET A 101 7.29 -20.89 11.07
N ASP A 102 7.86 -19.83 11.64
CA ASP A 102 7.19 -18.55 11.88
C ASP A 102 7.23 -17.68 10.60
N PRO A 103 6.09 -17.45 9.92
CA PRO A 103 6.05 -16.67 8.69
C PRO A 103 6.40 -15.19 8.88
N THR A 104 6.39 -14.70 10.11
CA THR A 104 6.60 -13.27 10.43
C THR A 104 8.08 -12.90 10.53
N GLY A 105 8.97 -13.87 10.78
CA GLY A 105 10.41 -13.67 10.90
C GLY A 105 11.23 -14.02 9.65
N VAL A 106 10.57 -14.29 8.52
CA VAL A 106 11.26 -14.68 7.28
C VAL A 106 11.89 -13.46 6.61
N ASP A 107 13.20 -13.53 6.38
CA ASP A 107 13.90 -12.59 5.48
C ASP A 107 13.75 -13.05 4.02
N TYR A 108 12.79 -12.44 3.33
CA TYR A 108 12.47 -12.75 1.93
C TYR A 108 13.59 -12.35 0.95
N GLY A 109 14.42 -11.37 1.32
CA GLY A 109 15.55 -10.95 0.49
C GLY A 109 16.65 -12.02 0.45
N ALA A 110 16.87 -12.69 1.59
CA ALA A 110 17.85 -13.75 1.75
C ALA A 110 17.44 -15.11 1.15
N LEU A 111 16.16 -15.29 0.78
CA LEU A 111 15.71 -16.53 0.13
C LEU A 111 16.36 -16.71 -1.24
N ASN A 112 16.55 -17.97 -1.63
CA ASN A 112 17.08 -18.32 -2.95
C ASN A 112 16.10 -17.94 -4.06
N ASN A 113 16.61 -17.36 -5.15
CA ASN A 113 15.81 -17.12 -6.35
C ASN A 113 15.44 -18.46 -7.00
N ILE A 114 14.22 -18.53 -7.53
CA ILE A 114 13.74 -19.68 -8.32
C ILE A 114 13.55 -19.27 -9.77
N ASP A 115 13.96 -20.15 -10.68
CA ASP A 115 13.60 -20.06 -12.09
C ASP A 115 12.43 -21.02 -12.37
N LEU A 116 11.24 -20.45 -12.60
CA LEU A 116 10.01 -21.22 -12.77
C LEU A 116 10.03 -22.09 -14.03
N THR A 117 10.82 -21.77 -15.05
CA THR A 117 10.94 -22.61 -16.25
C THR A 117 11.60 -23.96 -15.96
N ASN A 118 12.43 -24.02 -14.91
CA ASN A 118 13.17 -25.21 -14.51
C ASN A 118 12.73 -25.75 -13.13
N ALA A 119 11.60 -25.25 -12.60
CA ALA A 119 11.08 -25.68 -11.32
C ALA A 119 10.64 -27.14 -11.39
N SER A 120 10.89 -27.90 -10.32
CA SER A 120 10.40 -29.26 -10.24
C SER A 120 8.87 -29.26 -10.04
N PRO A 121 8.15 -30.26 -10.57
CA PRO A 121 6.72 -30.40 -10.31
C PRO A 121 6.43 -30.35 -8.81
N ARG A 122 5.42 -29.58 -8.41
CA ARG A 122 4.96 -29.37 -7.03
C ARG A 122 5.92 -28.61 -6.11
N GLN A 123 7.02 -28.06 -6.64
CA GLN A 123 7.93 -27.19 -5.88
C GLN A 123 7.17 -25.92 -5.46
N LEU A 124 7.34 -25.53 -4.19
CA LEU A 124 6.78 -24.27 -3.68
C LEU A 124 7.58 -23.09 -4.19
N PHE A 125 6.88 -22.03 -4.55
CA PHE A 125 7.45 -20.73 -4.82
C PHE A 125 6.58 -19.64 -4.19
N ILE A 126 7.21 -18.50 -3.93
CA ILE A 126 6.56 -17.30 -3.41
C ILE A 126 6.71 -16.17 -4.42
N VAL A 127 5.62 -15.44 -4.61
CA VAL A 127 5.60 -14.14 -5.28
C VAL A 127 5.25 -13.10 -4.23
N ARG A 128 6.15 -12.16 -3.99
CA ARG A 128 5.98 -11.07 -3.03
C ARG A 128 6.37 -9.75 -3.67
N ALA A 129 5.61 -8.70 -3.36
CA ALA A 129 5.87 -7.35 -3.80
C ALA A 129 5.85 -6.44 -2.56
N GLU A 130 6.85 -5.56 -2.48
CA GLU A 130 7.02 -4.62 -1.37
C GLU A 130 7.20 -3.20 -1.89
N VAL A 131 6.65 -2.23 -1.19
CA VAL A 131 6.83 -0.81 -1.46
C VAL A 131 6.90 -0.04 -0.15
N ASP A 132 7.82 0.90 -0.08
CA ASP A 132 7.87 1.82 1.06
C ASP A 132 6.66 2.74 1.06
N TYR A 133 6.00 2.86 2.21
CA TYR A 133 4.86 3.75 2.38
C TYR A 133 5.18 5.19 1.98
N SER A 134 6.40 5.68 2.28
CA SER A 134 6.81 7.04 1.91
C SER A 134 6.93 7.28 0.41
N ALA A 135 7.12 6.23 -0.40
CA ALA A 135 7.18 6.34 -1.87
C ALA A 135 5.78 6.46 -2.51
N VAL A 136 4.73 6.08 -1.78
CA VAL A 136 3.34 6.07 -2.26
C VAL A 136 2.41 6.97 -1.45
N ALA A 137 2.89 7.62 -0.39
CA ALA A 137 2.07 8.50 0.42
C ALA A 137 1.59 9.73 -0.38
N LEU A 138 0.33 10.13 -0.20
CA LEU A 138 -0.21 11.35 -0.80
C LEU A 138 0.21 12.59 -0.01
N LEU A 139 0.39 12.42 1.29
CA LEU A 139 0.84 13.45 2.22
C LEU A 139 2.27 13.16 2.70
N PRO A 140 3.05 14.19 3.09
CA PRO A 140 4.33 13.97 3.74
C PRO A 140 4.16 13.02 4.95
N PRO A 141 5.01 12.01 5.13
CA PRO A 141 4.84 11.01 6.18
C PRO A 141 5.27 11.55 7.56
N PHE A 142 4.54 12.54 8.09
CA PHE A 142 4.83 13.11 9.41
C PHE A 142 4.35 12.23 10.57
N PHE A 143 3.43 11.28 10.31
CA PHE A 143 2.71 10.54 11.34
C PHE A 143 2.89 9.01 11.28
N VAL A 144 3.35 8.45 10.16
CA VAL A 144 3.66 7.01 10.03
C VAL A 144 5.17 6.88 9.96
N LYS A 145 5.75 6.31 11.03
CA LYS A 145 7.17 5.97 11.12
C LYS A 145 7.27 4.52 11.60
N GLY A 146 8.01 3.71 10.87
CA GLY A 146 8.54 2.44 11.36
C GLY A 146 9.75 2.69 12.26
N THR A 147 10.13 1.67 13.02
CA THR A 147 11.35 1.69 13.85
C THR A 147 12.13 0.42 13.60
N ASN A 148 13.42 0.53 13.33
CA ASN A 148 14.30 -0.64 13.25
C ASN A 148 14.60 -1.19 14.66
N GLU A 149 15.22 -2.37 14.73
CA GLU A 149 15.64 -2.99 16.00
C GLU A 149 16.60 -2.12 16.82
N SER A 150 17.31 -1.19 16.15
CA SER A 150 18.18 -0.16 16.75
C SER A 150 17.42 1.09 17.24
N GLY A 151 16.09 1.15 17.09
CA GLY A 151 15.26 2.30 17.47
C GLY A 151 15.25 3.46 16.47
N GLU A 152 15.90 3.31 15.32
CA GLU A 152 15.96 4.34 14.26
C GLU A 152 14.65 4.40 13.46
N SER A 153 14.17 5.62 13.18
CA SER A 153 12.93 5.84 12.41
C SER A 153 13.12 5.49 10.94
N THR A 154 12.34 4.53 10.42
CA THR A 154 12.36 4.06 9.03
C THR A 154 10.97 4.16 8.41
N SER A 155 10.84 4.09 7.08
CA SER A 155 9.55 3.94 6.40
C SER A 155 8.88 2.62 6.78
N VAL A 156 7.54 2.61 6.84
CA VAL A 156 6.77 1.37 6.96
C VAL A 156 6.68 0.73 5.58
N SER A 157 7.02 -0.56 5.45
CA SER A 157 6.88 -1.30 4.20
C SER A 157 5.45 -1.86 4.05
N LEU A 158 4.83 -1.61 2.90
CA LEU A 158 3.58 -2.23 2.48
C LEU A 158 3.89 -3.43 1.60
N SER A 159 3.32 -4.58 1.91
CA SER A 159 3.60 -5.82 1.19
C SER A 159 2.34 -6.61 0.82
N GLY A 160 2.42 -7.28 -0.32
CA GLY A 160 1.51 -8.34 -0.74
C GLY A 160 2.31 -9.60 -1.04
N GLN A 161 1.75 -10.76 -0.74
CA GLN A 161 2.40 -12.03 -1.05
C GLN A 161 1.40 -13.13 -1.40
N SER A 162 1.85 -14.07 -2.22
CA SER A 162 1.16 -15.31 -2.54
C SER A 162 2.16 -16.45 -2.68
N VAL A 163 1.82 -17.60 -2.10
CA VAL A 163 2.63 -18.82 -2.14
C VAL A 163 1.82 -19.87 -2.90
N MET A 164 2.43 -20.49 -3.90
CA MET A 164 1.80 -21.53 -4.73
C MET A 164 2.79 -22.65 -5.04
N ARG A 165 2.26 -23.78 -5.53
CA ARG A 165 3.06 -24.89 -6.05
C ARG A 165 3.06 -24.83 -7.57
N HIS A 166 4.21 -25.06 -8.17
CA HIS A 166 4.32 -25.25 -9.61
C HIS A 166 3.67 -26.59 -10.01
N GLU A 167 3.06 -26.69 -11.18
CA GLU A 167 2.53 -27.95 -11.74
C GLU A 167 3.59 -28.64 -12.61
#